data_AF-A0A662B7X7-F1
#
_entry.id   AF-A0A662B7X7-F1
#
_cell.length_a   1.000
_cell.length_b   1.000
_cell.length_c   1.000
_cell.angle_alpha   90.00
_cell.angle_beta   90.00
_cell.angle_gamma   90.00
#
_symmetry.space_group_name_H-M   'P 1'
#
loop_
_entity.id
_entity.type
_entity.pdbx_description
1 polymer ?
#
loop_
_entity_poly.entity_id
_entity_poly.type
_entity_poly.pdbx_seq_one_letter_code
_entity_poly.pdbx_strand_id
1 'polypeptide(L)'
;MKTYRKELWFEISKRRAFINITPDIQDCINESRIKEGLVLINAMHITASVFINDDESGLHHDYDIWLEKLAPHEPVSGYKH
;
A
#
# COMPACT_ATOMS: atom_id res chain seq x y z
N MET A 1 1.51 -22.30 -18.41
CA MET A 1 1.19 -21.06 -17.68
C MET A 1 2.38 -20.72 -16.80
N LYS A 2 2.98 -19.54 -16.94
CA LYS A 2 4.07 -19.08 -16.04
C LYS A 2 3.44 -18.36 -14.85
N THR A 3 3.99 -18.54 -13.67
CA THR A 3 3.62 -17.80 -12.47
C THR A 3 4.87 -17.22 -11.83
N TYR A 4 4.72 -16.10 -11.13
CA TYR A 4 5.77 -15.43 -10.39
C TYR A 4 5.19 -14.94 -9.08
N ARG A 5 5.98 -15.00 -8.00
CA ARG A 5 5.60 -14.54 -6.67
C ARG A 5 6.81 -13.91 -6.00
N LYS A 6 6.62 -12.72 -5.42
CA LYS A 6 7.59 -12.03 -4.58
C LYS A 6 6.84 -11.35 -3.43
N GLU A 7 7.48 -11.31 -2.28
CA GLU A 7 7.00 -10.56 -1.11
C GLU A 7 7.86 -9.31 -0.98
N LEU A 8 7.20 -8.17 -0.75
CA LEU A 8 7.84 -6.92 -0.41
C LEU A 8 7.57 -6.65 1.07
N TRP A 9 8.64 -6.40 1.83
CA TRP A 9 8.60 -6.22 3.27
C TRP A 9 8.90 -4.76 3.60
N PHE A 10 8.07 -4.16 4.46
CA PHE A 10 8.17 -2.75 4.83
C PHE A 10 8.15 -2.62 6.35
N GLU A 11 9.12 -1.89 6.90
CA GLU A 11 9.13 -1.47 8.29
C GLU A 11 9.01 0.05 8.33
N ILE A 12 7.92 0.54 8.91
CA ILE A 12 7.64 1.98 9.00
C ILE A 12 7.76 2.45 10.45
N SER A 13 8.45 3.58 10.66
CA SER A 13 8.68 4.14 12.00
C SER A 13 7.50 4.94 12.55
N LYS A 14 6.52 5.25 11.70
CA LYS A 14 5.30 6.02 12.04
C LYS A 14 4.07 5.14 11.90
N ARG A 15 2.98 5.50 12.59
CA ARG A 15 1.69 4.80 12.51
C ARG A 15 1.10 4.76 11.10
N ARG A 16 1.28 5.84 10.31
CA ARG A 16 0.82 5.96 8.92
C ARG A 16 1.95 6.45 8.03
N ALA A 17 2.03 5.90 6.82
CA ALA A 17 2.94 6.31 5.77
C ALA A 17 2.35 5.93 4.40
N PHE A 18 2.68 6.72 3.37
CA PHE A 18 2.40 6.40 1.97
C PHE A 18 3.75 6.10 1.30
N ILE A 19 3.87 4.92 0.70
CA ILE A 19 5.11 4.45 0.07
C ILE A 19 4.80 4.15 -1.39
N ASN A 20 5.49 4.83 -2.30
CA ASN A 20 5.42 4.50 -3.71
C ASN A 20 6.23 3.22 -3.98
N ILE A 21 5.53 2.15 -4.34
CA ILE A 21 6.11 0.84 -4.67
C ILE A 21 6.12 0.54 -6.18
N THR A 22 5.72 1.49 -7.03
CA THR A 22 5.70 1.29 -8.49
C THR A 22 7.05 0.82 -9.04
N PRO A 23 8.21 1.34 -8.59
CA PRO A 23 9.51 0.80 -9.01
C PRO A 23 9.72 -0.66 -8.63
N ASP A 24 9.40 -1.05 -7.39
CA ASP A 24 9.55 -2.44 -6.92
C ASP A 24 8.67 -3.41 -7.72
N ILE A 25 7.46 -2.97 -8.07
CA ILE A 25 6.52 -3.76 -8.90
C ILE A 25 7.03 -3.87 -10.34
N GLN A 26 7.62 -2.81 -10.90
CA GLN A 26 8.22 -2.86 -12.23
C GLN A 26 9.38 -3.86 -12.28
N ASP A 27 10.20 -3.92 -11.23
CA ASP A 27 11.26 -4.93 -11.08
C ASP A 27 10.69 -6.35 -11.02
N CYS A 28 9.59 -6.56 -10.27
CA CYS A 28 8.89 -7.84 -10.24
C CYS A 28 8.40 -8.26 -11.65
N ILE A 29 7.84 -7.33 -12.42
CA ILE A 29 7.37 -7.59 -13.79
C ILE A 29 8.55 -7.98 -14.68
N ASN A 30 9.65 -7.24 -14.62
CA ASN A 30 10.87 -7.51 -15.40
C ASN A 30 11.46 -8.89 -15.06
N GLU A 31 11.57 -9.21 -13.76
CA GLU A 31 12.06 -10.51 -13.27
C GLU A 31 11.16 -11.68 -13.70
N SER A 32 9.83 -11.48 -13.74
CA SER A 32 8.86 -12.53 -14.08
C SER A 32 8.99 -13.06 -15.52
N ARG A 33 9.48 -12.23 -16.45
CA ARG A 33 9.53 -12.50 -17.89
C ARG A 33 8.17 -12.93 -18.49
N ILE A 34 7.06 -12.54 -17.84
CA ILE A 34 5.70 -12.69 -18.36
C ILE A 34 5.43 -11.51 -19.29
N LYS A 35 5.09 -11.79 -20.55
CA LYS A 35 4.85 -10.73 -21.56
C LYS A 35 3.43 -10.17 -21.51
N GLU A 36 2.45 -11.05 -21.27
CA GLU A 36 1.03 -10.72 -21.21
C GLU A 36 0.39 -11.53 -20.09
N GLY A 37 -0.42 -10.89 -19.25
CA GLY A 37 -1.04 -11.52 -18.09
C GLY A 37 -1.66 -10.51 -17.14
N LEU A 38 -1.89 -10.97 -15.91
CA LEU A 38 -2.43 -10.16 -14.81
C LEU A 38 -1.42 -10.15 -13.67
N VAL A 39 -1.36 -9.03 -12.94
CA VAL A 39 -0.54 -8.87 -11.74
C VAL A 39 -1.48 -8.54 -10.58
N LEU A 40 -1.43 -9.35 -9.51
CA LEU A 40 -2.13 -9.08 -8.26
C LEU A 40 -1.13 -8.55 -7.24
N ILE A 41 -1.46 -7.41 -6.63
CA ILE A 41 -0.67 -6.78 -5.58
C ILE A 41 -1.63 -6.51 -4.42
N ASN A 42 -1.34 -7.08 -3.26
CA ASN A 42 -2.19 -6.93 -2.08
C ASN A 42 -1.35 -6.77 -0.81
N ALA A 43 -1.89 -6.04 0.16
CA ALA A 43 -1.37 -6.07 1.52
C ALA A 43 -1.68 -7.45 2.14
N MET A 44 -0.69 -8.06 2.79
CA MET A 44 -0.89 -9.29 3.57
C MET A 44 -1.28 -9.02 5.03
N HIS A 45 -1.26 -7.75 5.45
CA HIS A 45 -1.70 -7.29 6.76
C HIS A 45 -3.04 -6.55 6.64
N ILE A 46 -3.97 -6.83 7.55
CA ILE A 46 -5.35 -6.30 7.53
C ILE A 46 -5.45 -4.80 7.90
N THR A 47 -4.35 -4.22 8.38
CA THR A 47 -4.24 -2.81 8.79
C THR A 47 -3.45 -1.97 7.78
N ALA A 48 -3.17 -2.52 6.60
CA ALA A 48 -2.46 -1.85 5.50
C ALA A 48 -3.27 -1.93 4.21
N SER A 49 -2.87 -1.18 3.19
CA SER A 49 -3.54 -1.15 1.89
C SER A 49 -2.53 -1.04 0.75
N VAL A 50 -2.92 -1.56 -0.40
CA VAL A 50 -2.26 -1.28 -1.69
C VAL A 50 -3.32 -0.62 -2.55
N PHE A 51 -3.01 0.56 -3.07
CA PHE A 51 -3.91 1.34 -3.93
C PHE A 51 -3.09 2.12 -4.96
N ILE A 52 -3.76 2.63 -5.99
CA ILE A 52 -3.13 3.45 -7.04
C ILE A 52 -3.74 4.84 -6.96
N ASN A 53 -2.89 5.85 -6.79
CA ASN A 53 -3.22 7.26 -6.96
C ASN A 53 -1.93 8.05 -7.30
N ASP A 54 -2.06 9.36 -7.47
CA ASP A 54 -0.94 10.26 -7.75
C ASP A 54 0.08 10.30 -6.59
N ASP A 55 1.36 10.32 -6.93
CA ASP A 55 2.48 10.37 -5.96
C ASP A 55 2.86 11.82 -5.71
N GLU A 56 1.92 12.56 -5.11
CA GLU A 56 2.05 13.98 -4.82
C GLU A 56 1.93 14.22 -3.30
N SER A 57 2.87 14.97 -2.75
CA SER A 57 3.00 15.21 -1.31
C SER A 57 1.80 15.92 -0.66
N GLY A 58 1.19 16.89 -1.36
CA GLY A 58 -0.04 17.55 -0.95
C GLY A 58 -1.21 16.58 -0.93
N LEU A 59 -1.35 15.75 -1.95
CA LEU A 59 -2.38 14.71 -1.98
C LEU A 59 -2.19 13.68 -0.85
N HIS A 60 -0.95 13.30 -0.53
CA HIS A 60 -0.66 12.46 0.63
C HIS A 60 -1.10 13.12 1.95
N HIS A 61 -0.90 14.43 2.08
CA HIS A 61 -1.39 15.18 3.24
C HIS A 61 -2.92 15.21 3.30
N ASP A 62 -3.58 15.48 2.18
CA ASP A 62 -5.04 15.49 2.07
C ASP A 62 -5.64 14.13 2.44
N TYR A 63 -5.01 13.03 2.02
CA TYR A 63 -5.39 11.67 2.41
C TYR A 63 -5.26 11.42 3.90
N ASP A 64 -4.16 11.86 4.53
CA ASP A 64 -3.93 11.67 5.96
C ASP A 64 -5.03 12.36 6.80
N ILE A 65 -5.42 13.58 6.41
CA ILE A 65 -6.52 14.34 7.01
C ILE A 65 -7.86 13.66 6.76
N TRP A 66 -8.14 13.29 5.51
CA TRP A 66 -9.42 12.72 5.12
C TRP A 66 -9.70 11.39 5.82
N LEU A 67 -8.69 10.51 5.91
CA LEU A 67 -8.79 9.23 6.62
C LEU A 67 -8.99 9.43 8.12
N GLU A 68 -8.28 10.39 8.74
CA GLU A 68 -8.48 10.70 10.16
C GLU A 68 -9.89 11.24 10.44
N LYS A 69 -10.48 11.99 9.51
CA LYS A 69 -11.86 12.49 9.63
C LYS A 69 -12.90 11.36 9.53
N LEU A 70 -12.67 10.37 8.66
CA LEU A 70 -13.61 9.27 8.43
C LEU A 70 -13.48 8.15 9.47
N ALA A 71 -12.27 7.81 9.86
CA ALA A 71 -11.94 6.74 10.78
C ALA A 71 -10.86 7.22 11.77
N PRO A 72 -11.22 8.09 12.73
CA PRO A 72 -10.27 8.71 13.65
C PRO A 72 -9.58 7.67 14.52
N HIS A 73 -8.31 7.87 14.83
CA HIS A 73 -7.58 6.97 15.73
C HIS A 73 -8.07 7.09 17.18
N GLU A 74 -8.28 8.32 17.64
CA GLU A 74 -8.61 8.64 19.03
C GLU A 74 -10.06 9.17 19.16
N PRO A 75 -10.73 8.96 20.31
CA PRO A 75 -10.24 8.21 21.47
C PRO A 75 -10.26 6.70 21.22
N VAL A 76 -9.16 6.00 21.50
CA VAL A 76 -9.09 4.54 21.29
C VAL A 76 -10.10 3.77 22.14
N SER A 77 -10.49 4.32 23.29
CA SER A 77 -11.54 3.76 24.16
C SER A 77 -12.93 3.72 23.50
N GLY A 78 -13.13 4.45 22.41
CA GLY A 78 -14.35 4.41 21.60
C GLY A 78 -14.47 3.16 20.72
N TYR A 79 -13.38 2.43 20.51
CA TYR A 79 -13.36 1.20 19.72
C TYR A 79 -13.30 -0.02 20.65
N LYS A 80 -14.16 -1.02 20.40
CA LYS A 80 -14.16 -2.28 21.19
C LYS A 80 -13.07 -3.26 20.78
N HIS A 81 -12.55 -3.10 19.55
CA HIS A 81 -11.50 -3.92 18.98
C HIS A 81 -10.15 -3.45 19.51
#